data_AF-A0A7V1AII2-F1
#
_entry.id   AF-A0A7V1AII2-F1
#
_cell.length_a   1.000
_cell.length_b   1.000
_cell.length_c   1.000
_cell.angle_alpha   90.00
_cell.angle_beta   90.00
_cell.angle_gamma   90.00
#
_symmetry.space_group_name_H-M   'P 1'
#
loop_
_entity.id
_entity.type
_entity.pdbx_description
1 polymer ?
#
loop_
_entity_poly.entity_id
_entity_poly.type
_entity_poly.pdbx_seq_one_letter_code
_entity_poly.pdbx_strand_id
1 'polypeptide(L)' 'MKIKFSRHAKRRAKLYKIPGFVISEILENMEFSHGRNEIIKKAAGFKFPLKIIVDMKNDILTVVTTYPLRKGKEK' A
#
# COMPACT_ATOMS: atom_id res chain seq x y z
N MET A 1 -6.37 -11.22 9.63
CA MET A 1 -5.37 -10.15 9.53
C MET A 1 -5.98 -8.79 9.89
N LYS A 2 -5.32 -7.98 10.74
CA LYS A 2 -5.75 -6.61 11.06
C LYS A 2 -4.86 -5.60 10.33
N ILE A 3 -5.46 -4.78 9.46
CA ILE A 3 -4.73 -3.74 8.72
C ILE A 3 -4.60 -2.48 9.58
N LYS A 4 -3.38 -1.98 9.74
CA LYS A 4 -3.08 -0.70 10.42
C LYS A 4 -2.35 0.23 9.48
N PHE A 5 -2.75 1.49 9.45
CA PHE A 5 -2.05 2.52 8.69
C PHE A 5 -1.11 3.31 9.61
N SER A 6 0.17 3.32 9.26
CA SER A 6 1.13 4.20 9.93
C SER A 6 0.79 5.68 9.70
N ARG A 7 1.30 6.58 10.55
CA ARG A 7 1.17 8.03 10.35
C ARG A 7 1.67 8.45 8.98
N HIS A 8 2.80 7.88 8.52
CA HIS A 8 3.38 8.19 7.23
C HIS A 8 2.46 7.74 6.08
N ALA A 9 1.91 6.52 6.14
CA ALA A 9 0.97 6.01 5.15
C ALA A 9 -0.28 6.90 5.05
N LYS A 10 -0.88 7.27 6.20
CA LYS A 10 -2.04 8.18 6.23
C LYS A 10 -1.74 9.53 5.55
N ARG A 11 -0.57 10.11 5.84
CA ARG A 11 -0.13 11.37 5.22
C ARG A 11 0.04 11.24 3.71
N ARG A 12 0.65 10.15 3.23
CA ARG A 12 0.88 9.90 1.80
C ARG A 12 -0.41 9.61 1.05
N ALA A 13 -1.31 8.82 1.65
CA ALA A 13 -2.63 8.57 1.11
C ALA A 13 -3.41 9.89 0.93
N LYS A 14 -3.40 10.78 1.92
CA LYS A 14 -4.00 12.12 1.80
C LYS A 14 -3.35 12.96 0.69
N LEU A 15 -2.01 12.98 0.61
CA LEU A 15 -1.26 13.75 -0.38
C LEU A 15 -1.64 13.36 -1.83
N TYR A 16 -1.78 12.06 -2.10
CA TYR A 16 -2.11 11.56 -3.44
C TYR A 16 -3.59 11.25 -3.64
N LYS A 17 -4.44 11.65 -2.69
CA LYS A 17 -5.88 11.37 -2.73
C LYS A 17 -6.18 9.88 -2.94
N ILE A 18 -5.40 9.01 -2.30
CA ILE A 18 -5.62 7.56 -2.30
C ILE A 18 -6.60 7.23 -1.17
N PRO A 19 -7.82 6.77 -1.48
CA PRO A 19 -8.76 6.36 -0.44
C PRO A 19 -8.22 5.14 0.32
N GLY A 20 -8.45 5.09 1.64
CA GLY A 20 -8.00 3.96 2.46
C GLY A 20 -8.64 2.62 2.06
N PHE A 21 -9.88 2.64 1.55
CA PHE A 21 -10.57 1.44 1.08
C PHE A 21 -9.85 0.80 -0.13
N VAL A 22 -9.33 1.60 -1.08
CA VAL A 22 -8.58 1.08 -2.24
C VAL A 22 -7.34 0.31 -1.79
N ILE A 23 -6.65 0.80 -0.75
CA ILE A 23 -5.49 0.11 -0.20
C ILE A 23 -5.93 -1.18 0.49
N SER A 24 -7.00 -1.13 1.28
CA SER A 24 -7.49 -2.29 2.04
C SER A 24 -7.96 -3.40 1.12
N GLU A 25 -8.72 -3.06 0.06
CA GLU A 25 -9.19 -4.00 -0.97
C GLU A 25 -8.02 -4.69 -1.70
N ILE A 26 -6.95 -3.96 -2.03
CA ILE A 26 -5.75 -4.57 -2.62
C ILE A 26 -5.09 -5.56 -1.66
N LEU A 27 -5.05 -5.24 -0.36
CA LEU A 27 -4.37 -6.06 0.63
C LEU A 27 -5.20 -7.28 1.08
N GLU A 28 -6.52 -7.18 1.10
CA GLU A 28 -7.42 -8.29 1.49
C GLU A 28 -7.37 -9.46 0.51
N ASN A 29 -7.03 -9.19 -0.76
CA ASN A 29 -6.92 -10.20 -1.82
C ASN A 29 -5.50 -10.78 -1.98
N MET A 30 -4.65 -10.64 -0.96
CA MET A 30 -3.23 -11.03 -1.02
C MET A 30 -2.79 -11.79 0.23
N GLU A 31 -1.82 -12.67 0.03
CA GLU A 31 -1.08 -13.33 1.10
C GLU A 31 0.26 -12.62 1.33
N PHE A 32 0.70 -12.54 2.58
CA PHE A 32 1.93 -11.85 2.97
C PHE A 32 2.80 -12.76 3.82
N SER A 33 4.11 -12.79 3.53
CA SER A 33 5.09 -13.39 4.42
C SER A 33 5.40 -12.46 5.59
N HIS A 34 5.94 -12.98 6.69
CA HIS A 34 6.41 -12.16 7.80
C HIS A 34 7.48 -11.15 7.35
N GLY A 35 7.42 -9.96 7.94
CA GLY A 35 8.31 -8.84 7.65
C GLY A 35 7.84 -7.96 6.50
N ARG A 36 8.79 -7.30 5.85
CA ARG A 36 8.53 -6.25 4.88
C ARG A 36 8.18 -6.81 3.51
N ASN A 37 7.01 -6.44 3.00
CA ASN A 37 6.52 -6.81 1.69
C ASN A 37 6.31 -5.55 0.83
N GLU A 38 6.56 -5.67 -0.47
CA GLU A 38 6.33 -4.61 -1.45
C GLU A 38 5.30 -5.07 -2.47
N ILE A 39 4.27 -4.25 -2.66
CA ILE A 39 3.20 -4.50 -3.63
C ILE A 39 3.19 -3.37 -4.65
N ILE A 40 3.13 -3.73 -5.93
CA ILE A 40 2.87 -2.81 -7.03
C ILE A 40 1.60 -3.30 -7.73
N LYS A 41 0.51 -2.52 -7.63
CA LYS A 41 -0.78 -2.89 -8.23
C LYS A 41 -1.42 -1.72 -8.95
N LYS A 42 -2.01 -1.98 -10.11
CA LYS A 42 -2.83 -1.00 -10.82
C LYS A 42 -4.19 -0.92 -10.14
N ALA A 43 -4.61 0.28 -9.78
CA ALA A 43 -5.92 0.56 -9.19
C ALA A 43 -6.74 1.45 -10.15
N ALA A 44 -8.04 1.20 -10.24
CA ALA A 44 -8.93 2.03 -11.05
C ALA A 44 -8.91 3.49 -10.57
N GLY A 45 -8.99 4.44 -11.50
CA GLY A 45 -8.93 5.87 -11.19
C GLY A 45 -7.52 6.44 -10.97
N PHE A 46 -6.46 5.61 -11.03
CA PHE A 46 -5.09 6.08 -10.93
C PHE A 46 -4.35 5.92 -12.27
N LYS A 47 -3.68 7.00 -12.72
CA LYS A 47 -2.85 6.99 -13.94
C LYS A 47 -1.64 6.05 -13.84
N PHE A 48 -1.15 5.82 -12.63
CA PHE A 48 0.05 5.01 -12.36
C PHE A 48 -0.28 3.91 -11.36
N PRO A 49 0.44 2.77 -11.40
CA PRO A 49 0.32 1.74 -10.36
C PRO A 49 0.59 2.32 -8.98
N LEU A 50 -0.10 1.82 -7.96
CA LEU A 50 0.19 2.15 -6.57
C LEU A 50 1.29 1.21 -6.06
N LYS A 51 2.35 1.80 -5.51
CA LYS A 51 3.34 1.09 -4.70
C LYS A 51 2.93 1.19 -3.24
N ILE A 52 2.74 0.04 -2.61
CA ILE A 52 2.35 -0.10 -1.20
C ILE A 52 3.44 -0.91 -0.52
N ILE A 53 3.96 -0.40 0.59
CA ILE A 53 4.90 -1.13 1.43
C ILE A 53 4.20 -1.46 2.72
N VAL A 54 4.19 -2.74 3.07
CA VAL A 54 3.60 -3.25 4.29
C VAL A 54 4.65 -4.02 5.10
N ASP A 55 4.43 -4.09 6.40
CA ASP A 55 5.20 -4.90 7.32
C ASP A 55 4.25 -5.82 8.08
N MET A 56 4.43 -7.13 7.91
CA MET A 56 3.58 -8.16 8.50
C MET A 56 4.25 -8.71 9.75
N LYS A 57 3.69 -8.40 10.92
CA LYS A 57 4.16 -8.94 12.20
C LYS A 57 3.02 -9.63 12.92
N ASN A 58 3.17 -10.94 13.14
CA ASN A 58 2.09 -11.81 13.62
C ASN A 58 0.87 -11.65 12.68
N ASP A 59 -0.30 -11.30 13.22
CA ASP A 59 -1.53 -11.05 12.45
C ASP A 59 -1.80 -9.57 12.10
N ILE A 60 -0.80 -8.70 12.30
CA ILE A 60 -0.93 -7.27 12.10
C ILE A 60 -0.16 -6.86 10.85
N LEU A 61 -0.90 -6.42 9.83
CA LEU A 61 -0.34 -5.86 8.61
C LEU A 61 -0.28 -4.34 8.73
N THR A 62 0.93 -3.80 8.86
CA THR A 62 1.13 -2.35 8.98
C THR A 62 1.49 -1.76 7.62
N VAL A 63 0.63 -0.88 7.10
CA VAL A 63 0.94 -0.07 5.91
C VAL A 63 1.96 1.00 6.30
N VAL A 64 3.18 0.85 5.81
CA VAL A 64 4.30 1.75 6.07
C VAL A 64 4.22 2.97 5.16
N THR A 65 4.03 2.76 3.86
CA THR A 65 3.84 3.85 2.89
C THR A 65 3.02 3.40 1.69
N THR A 66 2.45 4.37 0.97
CA THR A 66 1.64 4.17 -0.22
C THR A 66 1.82 5.36 -1.15
N TYR A 67 2.06 5.13 -2.44
CA TYR A 67 2.17 6.22 -3.42
C TYR A 67 2.05 5.73 -4.86
N PRO A 68 1.61 6.58 -5.80
CA PRO A 68 1.65 6.25 -7.22
C PRO A 68 3.09 6.15 -7.71
N LEU A 69 3.44 5.03 -8.32
CA LEU A 69 4.75 4.78 -8.93
C LEU A 69 4.77 5.38 -10.34
N ARG A 70 5.14 6.67 -10.42
CA ARG A 70 5.33 7.36 -11.71
C ARG A 70 6.46 6.70 -12.51
N LYS A 71 6.26 6.53 -13.83
CA LYS A 71 7.34 6.13 -14.74
C LYS A 71 8.51 7.10 -14.59
N GLY A 72 9.71 6.56 -14.33
CA GLY A 72 10.89 7.29 -13.88
C GLY A 72 11.74 6.51 -12.86
N LYS A 73 11.20 5.41 -12.33
CA LYS A 73 11.99 4.32 -11.71
C LYS A 73 11.66 3.02 -12.44
N GLU A 74 11.97 2.99 -13.72
CA GLU A 74 12.35 1.73 -14.35
C GLU A 74 13.60 1.24 -13.62
N LYS A 75 13.60 -0.03 -13.26
CA LYS A 75 14.79 -0.71 -12.79
C LYS A 75 15.40 -1.39 -13.99
#